data_AF-A0A7Y2JL05-F1
#
_entry.id   AF-A0A7Y2JL05-F1
#
_cell.length_a   1.000
_cell.length_b   1.000
_cell.length_c   1.000
_cell.angle_alpha   90.00
_cell.angle_beta   90.00
_cell.angle_gamma   90.00
#
_symmetry.space_group_name_H-M   'P 1'
#
loop_
_entity.id
_entity.type
_entity.pdbx_description
1 polymer ?
#
loop_
_entity_poly.entity_id
_entity_poly.type
_entity_poly.pdbx_seq_one_letter_code
_entity_poly.pdbx_strand_id
1 'polypeptide(L)'
;MRHHITAPLLAAAGLVAAAPAFAQSIDEQVNQMFASSTGWFVNLIFSPFPGTSFPWIVAWLVIAATVFTVYFGLIQFRAFPHSIALVRGDYSDPNDAGEVSHFQALATALSGTVGLGNIAGVAVAVGIGGPGATFWMILAGLMGMASKFTECTLGVKYRNEYADGTVSGGPMYYLTKGFDERGIPAGKFLAVLFSVFCILGALGGGNMFQANQAHQQLSGVLGEYPGWITGVIFAVIVFAVIVGGLKSIARVTEKVVPFMGVLYVLTALVIIFINYDKIGWAFSQIFEGAFTGLGVAGG
;
A
#
# COMPACT_ATOMS: atom_id res chain seq x y z
N MET A 1 -20.81 45.67 43.93
CA MET A 1 -19.75 44.68 43.63
C MET A 1 -20.31 43.59 42.71
N ARG A 2 -20.59 43.94 41.45
CA ARG A 2 -21.08 43.01 40.41
C ARG A 2 -20.68 43.61 39.08
N HIS A 3 -19.56 43.17 38.52
CA HIS A 3 -19.19 43.19 37.10
C HIS A 3 -17.82 42.47 37.02
N HIS A 4 -17.54 41.80 35.89
CA HIS A 4 -16.23 41.24 35.48
C HIS A 4 -16.00 39.70 35.47
N ILE A 5 -17.01 38.83 35.36
CA ILE A 5 -16.73 37.39 35.12
C ILE A 5 -17.60 36.75 34.02
N THR A 6 -17.91 37.47 32.94
CA THR A 6 -18.68 36.89 31.81
C THR A 6 -18.05 37.03 30.43
N ALA A 7 -16.97 37.80 30.26
CA ALA A 7 -16.32 37.98 28.95
C ALA A 7 -15.37 36.83 28.51
N PRO A 8 -14.53 36.22 29.36
CA PRO A 8 -13.53 35.25 28.88
C PRO A 8 -14.10 33.85 28.57
N LEU A 9 -15.27 33.50 29.12
CA LEU A 9 -15.93 32.21 28.88
C LEU A 9 -16.68 32.15 27.53
N LEU A 10 -17.18 33.28 27.04
CA LEU A 10 -17.80 33.37 25.71
C LEU A 10 -16.77 33.37 24.57
N ALA A 11 -15.57 33.94 24.80
CA ALA A 11 -14.47 33.90 23.83
C ALA A 11 -13.87 32.49 23.67
N ALA A 12 -13.76 31.72 24.78
CA ALA A 12 -13.29 30.34 24.74
C ALA A 12 -14.28 29.39 24.04
N ALA A 13 -15.60 29.61 24.19
CA ALA A 13 -16.62 28.84 23.49
C ALA A 13 -16.63 29.12 21.96
N GLY A 14 -16.36 30.36 21.53
CA GLY A 14 -16.25 30.73 20.11
C GLY A 14 -15.03 30.13 19.42
N LEU A 15 -13.90 29.98 20.13
CA LEU A 15 -12.68 29.37 19.60
C LEU A 15 -12.80 27.85 19.42
N VAL A 16 -13.55 27.17 20.29
CA VAL A 16 -13.80 25.72 20.17
C VAL A 16 -14.81 25.39 19.06
N ALA A 17 -15.75 26.29 18.77
CA ALA A 17 -16.69 26.14 17.66
C ALA A 17 -16.10 26.55 16.29
N ALA A 18 -15.11 27.44 16.26
CA ALA A 18 -14.42 27.82 15.03
C ALA A 18 -13.36 26.80 14.57
N ALA A 19 -12.80 26.02 15.50
CA ALA A 19 -11.81 24.98 15.21
C ALA A 19 -12.33 23.87 14.24
N PRO A 20 -13.56 23.31 14.38
CA PRO A 20 -14.06 22.32 13.43
C PRO A 20 -14.36 22.92 12.04
N ALA A 21 -14.89 24.14 11.97
CA ALA A 21 -15.17 24.81 10.69
C ALA A 21 -13.88 25.21 9.94
N PHE A 22 -12.87 25.69 10.67
CA PHE A 22 -11.54 25.97 10.10
C PHE A 22 -10.79 24.68 9.72
N ALA A 23 -10.93 23.60 10.50
CA ALA A 23 -10.31 22.32 10.19
C ALA A 23 -10.91 21.65 8.94
N GLN A 24 -12.25 21.63 8.80
CA GLN A 24 -12.89 21.19 7.57
C GLN A 24 -12.38 22.00 6.36
N SER A 25 -12.12 23.29 6.52
CA SER A 25 -11.59 24.13 5.43
C SER A 25 -10.16 23.81 5.00
N ILE A 26 -9.29 23.34 5.91
CA ILE A 26 -7.91 22.96 5.57
C ILE A 26 -7.89 21.62 4.82
N ASP A 27 -8.64 20.63 5.31
CA ASP A 27 -8.71 19.31 4.67
C ASP A 27 -9.29 19.42 3.25
N GLU A 28 -10.35 20.23 3.07
CA GLU A 28 -10.94 20.51 1.76
C GLU A 28 -9.94 21.18 0.81
N GLN A 29 -9.18 22.17 1.28
CA GLN A 29 -8.16 22.87 0.48
C GLN A 29 -7.03 21.94 0.04
N VAL A 30 -6.52 21.10 0.95
CA VAL A 30 -5.46 20.14 0.62
C VAL A 30 -5.96 19.11 -0.39
N ASN A 31 -7.19 18.61 -0.22
CA ASN A 31 -7.80 17.67 -1.16
C ASN A 31 -8.00 18.31 -2.55
N GLN A 32 -8.48 19.55 -2.63
CA GLN A 32 -8.64 20.27 -3.90
C GLN A 32 -7.30 20.57 -4.58
N MET A 33 -6.27 20.95 -3.82
CA MET A 33 -4.93 21.18 -4.36
C MET A 33 -4.33 19.88 -4.92
N PHE A 34 -4.48 18.77 -4.20
CA PHE A 34 -3.99 17.47 -4.66
C PHE A 34 -4.74 17.01 -5.92
N ALA A 35 -6.07 17.06 -5.90
CA ALA A 35 -6.93 16.67 -7.02
C ALA A 35 -6.64 17.49 -8.30
N SER A 36 -6.47 18.80 -8.17
CA SER A 36 -6.11 19.66 -9.31
C SER A 36 -4.72 19.37 -9.86
N SER A 37 -3.77 19.00 -9.00
CA SER A 37 -2.37 18.75 -9.40
C SER A 37 -2.17 17.38 -10.06
N THR A 38 -2.86 16.34 -9.59
CA THR A 38 -2.64 14.95 -10.03
C THR A 38 -3.77 14.38 -10.89
N GLY A 39 -4.94 15.05 -10.94
CA GLY A 39 -6.13 14.51 -11.61
C GLY A 39 -5.92 14.20 -13.08
N TRP A 40 -5.21 15.06 -13.83
CA TRP A 40 -4.90 14.82 -15.24
C TRP A 40 -4.07 13.54 -15.45
N PHE A 41 -3.13 13.27 -14.54
CA PHE A 41 -2.25 12.11 -14.62
C PHE A 41 -2.97 10.83 -14.22
N VAL A 42 -3.76 10.87 -13.14
CA VAL A 42 -4.60 9.75 -12.72
C VAL A 42 -5.59 9.38 -13.83
N ASN A 43 -6.27 10.37 -14.41
CA ASN A 43 -7.21 10.16 -15.51
C ASN A 43 -6.52 9.59 -16.76
N LEU A 44 -5.29 10.01 -17.05
CA LEU A 44 -4.53 9.47 -18.16
C LEU A 44 -4.15 8.00 -17.94
N ILE A 45 -3.61 7.67 -16.77
CA ILE A 45 -3.13 6.32 -16.45
C ILE A 45 -4.30 5.34 -16.32
N PHE A 46 -5.40 5.76 -15.72
CA PHE A 46 -6.59 4.94 -15.57
C PHE A 46 -7.59 5.10 -16.72
N SER A 47 -7.19 5.76 -17.82
CA SER A 47 -8.06 5.84 -19.00
C SER A 47 -8.35 4.45 -19.56
N PRO A 48 -9.59 4.16 -19.96
CA PRO A 48 -9.93 2.86 -20.50
C PRO A 48 -9.45 2.72 -21.95
N PHE A 49 -9.30 1.48 -22.42
CA PHE A 49 -9.13 1.27 -23.86
C PHE A 49 -10.37 1.76 -24.63
N PRO A 50 -10.19 2.34 -25.83
CA PRO A 50 -11.30 2.77 -26.67
C PRO A 50 -12.34 1.66 -26.84
N GLY A 51 -13.58 1.92 -26.42
CA GLY A 51 -14.69 0.96 -26.51
C GLY A 51 -14.82 -0.03 -25.33
N THR A 52 -14.04 0.13 -24.26
CA THR A 52 -14.14 -0.69 -23.04
C THR A 52 -14.19 0.19 -21.79
N SER A 53 -14.49 -0.39 -20.62
CA SER A 53 -14.27 0.24 -19.30
C SER A 53 -12.92 -0.14 -18.68
N PHE A 54 -12.11 -0.95 -19.35
CA PHE A 54 -10.91 -1.56 -18.78
C PHE A 54 -9.70 -0.62 -18.85
N PRO A 55 -9.09 -0.21 -17.72
CA PRO A 55 -7.96 0.72 -17.71
C PRO A 55 -6.72 0.13 -18.40
N TRP A 56 -6.08 0.90 -19.28
CA TRP A 56 -4.93 0.39 -20.04
C TRP A 56 -3.73 0.05 -19.14
N ILE A 57 -3.53 0.78 -18.04
CA ILE A 57 -2.45 0.49 -17.10
C ILE A 57 -2.63 -0.87 -16.43
N VAL A 58 -3.88 -1.27 -16.15
CA VAL A 58 -4.17 -2.56 -15.53
C VAL A 58 -3.83 -3.67 -16.52
N ALA A 59 -4.19 -3.52 -17.80
CA ALA A 59 -3.75 -4.45 -18.85
C ALA A 59 -2.23 -4.56 -18.91
N TRP A 60 -1.53 -3.42 -18.92
CA TRP A 60 -0.08 -3.39 -18.97
C TRP A 60 0.56 -4.18 -17.84
N LEU A 61 0.09 -3.98 -16.60
CA LEU A 61 0.58 -4.68 -15.41
C LEU A 61 0.27 -6.18 -15.46
N VAL A 62 -0.94 -6.57 -15.86
CA VAL A 62 -1.34 -7.99 -15.97
C VAL A 62 -0.56 -8.70 -17.07
N ILE A 63 -0.36 -8.06 -18.23
CA ILE A 63 0.44 -8.62 -19.32
C ILE A 63 1.89 -8.83 -18.85
N ALA A 64 2.51 -7.83 -18.23
CA ALA A 64 3.86 -7.96 -17.69
C ALA A 64 3.96 -9.10 -16.66
N ALA A 65 3.00 -9.18 -15.74
CA ALA A 65 2.93 -10.25 -14.74
C ALA A 65 2.75 -11.64 -15.38
N THR A 66 1.95 -11.76 -16.45
CA THR A 66 1.83 -12.98 -17.24
C THR A 66 3.16 -13.38 -17.85
N VAL A 67 3.85 -12.42 -18.49
CA VAL A 67 5.14 -12.65 -19.13
C VAL A 67 6.17 -13.14 -18.12
N PHE A 68 6.29 -12.48 -16.96
CA PHE A 68 7.21 -12.93 -15.90
C PHE A 68 6.82 -14.31 -15.35
N THR A 69 5.54 -14.54 -15.13
CA THR A 69 5.02 -15.84 -14.66
C THR A 69 5.43 -16.97 -15.61
N VAL A 70 5.25 -16.80 -16.92
CA VAL A 70 5.62 -17.80 -17.93
C VAL A 70 7.13 -17.91 -18.10
N TYR A 71 7.84 -16.78 -18.20
CA TYR A 71 9.29 -16.73 -18.41
C TYR A 71 10.07 -17.41 -17.29
N PHE A 72 9.67 -17.18 -16.02
CA PHE A 72 10.28 -17.82 -14.86
C PHE A 72 9.67 -19.19 -14.52
N GLY A 73 8.84 -19.76 -15.41
CA GLY A 73 8.32 -21.11 -15.28
C GLY A 73 7.45 -21.33 -14.05
N LEU A 74 6.50 -20.42 -13.80
CA LEU A 74 5.58 -20.43 -12.66
C LEU A 74 6.29 -20.38 -11.29
N ILE A 75 7.29 -19.50 -11.19
CA ILE A 75 8.17 -19.37 -10.02
C ILE A 75 7.42 -19.21 -8.70
N GLN A 76 6.28 -18.53 -8.71
CA GLN A 76 5.45 -18.30 -7.53
C GLN A 76 4.96 -19.60 -6.85
N PHE A 77 4.83 -20.70 -7.61
CA PHE A 77 4.48 -22.00 -7.04
C PHE A 77 5.73 -22.83 -6.72
N ARG A 78 6.76 -22.76 -7.57
CA ARG A 78 7.99 -23.57 -7.42
C ARG A 78 8.87 -23.12 -6.25
N ALA A 79 8.99 -21.81 -6.05
CA ALA A 79 9.85 -21.22 -5.03
C ALA A 79 9.14 -21.01 -3.68
N PHE A 80 7.84 -21.28 -3.58
CA PHE A 80 7.06 -21.07 -2.36
C PHE A 80 7.62 -21.84 -1.13
N PRO A 81 7.99 -23.13 -1.23
CA PRO A 81 8.61 -23.82 -0.09
C PRO A 81 9.94 -23.21 0.32
N HIS A 82 10.74 -22.77 -0.66
CA HIS A 82 12.04 -22.14 -0.42
C HIS A 82 11.91 -20.76 0.22
N SER A 83 10.89 -19.97 -0.15
CA SER A 83 10.65 -18.67 0.48
C SER A 83 10.28 -18.81 1.96
N ILE A 84 9.54 -19.85 2.35
CA ILE A 84 9.26 -20.14 3.76
C ILE A 84 10.55 -20.50 4.52
N ALA A 85 11.43 -21.31 3.94
CA ALA A 85 12.71 -21.66 4.55
C ALA A 85 13.62 -20.43 4.75
N LEU A 86 13.67 -19.51 3.77
CA LEU A 86 14.37 -18.23 3.88
C LEU A 86 13.85 -17.39 5.05
N VAL A 87 12.52 -17.25 5.17
CA VAL A 87 11.89 -16.44 6.22
C VAL A 87 12.07 -17.05 7.61
N ARG A 88 12.12 -18.38 7.71
CA ARG A 88 12.45 -19.10 8.96
C ARG A 88 13.90 -18.94 9.39
N GLY A 89 14.76 -18.47 8.49
CA GLY A 89 16.18 -18.26 8.76
C GLY A 89 17.07 -19.44 8.40
N ASP A 90 16.54 -20.49 7.76
CA ASP A 90 17.28 -21.71 7.40
C ASP A 90 18.49 -21.42 6.47
N TYR A 91 18.45 -20.27 5.79
CA TYR A 91 19.49 -19.76 4.88
C TYR A 91 20.09 -18.42 5.34
N SER A 92 19.96 -18.04 6.61
CA SER A 92 20.56 -16.81 7.12
C SER A 92 22.00 -17.04 7.59
N ASP A 93 22.96 -16.39 6.93
CA ASP A 93 24.35 -16.33 7.41
C ASP A 93 24.60 -14.98 8.13
N PRO A 94 25.10 -14.98 9.38
CA PRO A 94 25.49 -13.74 10.08
C PRO A 94 26.53 -12.88 9.35
N ASN A 95 27.28 -13.44 8.39
CA ASN A 95 28.29 -12.75 7.60
C ASN A 95 27.75 -12.19 6.28
N ASP A 96 26.49 -12.46 5.93
CA ASP A 96 25.90 -11.93 4.70
C ASP A 96 25.74 -10.42 4.77
N ALA A 97 26.05 -9.74 3.66
CA ALA A 97 25.86 -8.30 3.54
C ALA A 97 24.36 -7.94 3.54
N GLY A 98 23.95 -7.14 4.53
CA GLY A 98 22.59 -6.63 4.68
C GLY A 98 22.37 -5.90 6.00
N GLU A 99 21.40 -4.98 6.03
CA GLU A 99 21.11 -4.16 7.23
C GLU A 99 20.12 -4.82 8.20
N VAL A 100 19.33 -5.76 7.69
CA VAL A 100 18.18 -6.38 8.38
C VAL A 100 18.06 -7.85 8.00
N SER A 101 17.46 -8.66 8.86
CA SER A 101 17.23 -10.09 8.59
C SER A 101 16.20 -10.32 7.47
N HIS A 102 16.16 -11.53 6.91
CA HIS A 102 15.15 -11.95 5.92
C HIS A 102 13.72 -11.70 6.41
N PHE A 103 13.42 -12.04 7.67
CA PHE A 103 12.12 -11.80 8.28
C PHE A 103 11.82 -10.30 8.44
N GLN A 104 12.80 -9.51 8.89
CA GLN A 104 12.64 -8.06 9.02
C GLN A 104 12.42 -7.37 7.68
N ALA A 105 13.12 -7.81 6.63
CA ALA A 105 12.92 -7.33 5.27
C ALA A 105 11.49 -7.66 4.79
N LEU A 106 11.02 -8.90 5.00
CA LEU A 106 9.65 -9.30 4.69
C LEU A 106 8.62 -8.48 5.47
N ALA A 107 8.78 -8.36 6.79
CA ALA A 107 7.86 -7.61 7.64
C ALA A 107 7.81 -6.13 7.23
N THR A 108 8.94 -5.52 6.92
CA THR A 108 9.00 -4.14 6.43
C THR A 108 8.30 -3.99 5.08
N ALA A 109 8.55 -4.89 4.13
CA ALA A 109 7.87 -4.88 2.84
C ALA A 109 6.35 -5.10 2.98
N LEU A 110 5.93 -5.99 3.89
CA LEU A 110 4.52 -6.24 4.20
C LEU A 110 3.87 -5.03 4.87
N SER A 111 4.57 -4.33 5.76
CA SER A 111 4.05 -3.11 6.41
C SER A 111 3.69 -2.02 5.40
N GLY A 112 4.45 -1.91 4.31
CA GLY A 112 4.19 -0.92 3.27
C GLY A 112 3.10 -1.32 2.28
N THR A 113 2.81 -2.62 2.17
CA THR A 113 1.85 -3.16 1.19
C THR A 113 0.50 -3.53 1.81
N VAL A 114 0.47 -3.83 3.11
CA VAL A 114 -0.76 -4.10 3.86
C VAL A 114 -1.16 -2.85 4.61
N GLY A 115 -2.27 -2.23 4.19
CA GLY A 115 -2.82 -1.05 4.85
C GLY A 115 -4.33 -0.96 4.72
N LEU A 116 -4.89 0.15 5.21
CA LEU A 116 -6.33 0.41 5.18
C LEU A 116 -6.87 0.42 3.75
N GLY A 117 -6.04 0.82 2.78
CA GLY A 117 -6.36 0.71 1.35
C GLY A 117 -6.69 -0.69 0.87
N ASN A 118 -6.10 -1.76 1.45
CA ASN A 118 -6.44 -3.12 1.06
C ASN A 118 -7.80 -3.54 1.62
N ILE A 119 -8.16 -3.05 2.81
CA ILE A 119 -9.43 -3.37 3.46
C ILE A 119 -10.56 -2.60 2.77
N ALA A 120 -10.43 -1.27 2.70
CA ALA A 120 -11.42 -0.41 2.08
C ALA A 120 -11.50 -0.61 0.56
N GLY A 121 -10.37 -0.79 -0.11
CA GLY A 121 -10.30 -1.00 -1.56
C GLY A 121 -10.96 -2.29 -2.00
N VAL A 122 -10.77 -3.40 -1.27
CA VAL A 122 -11.51 -4.66 -1.54
C VAL A 122 -13.00 -4.45 -1.33
N ALA A 123 -13.42 -3.79 -0.25
CA ALA A 123 -14.83 -3.54 0.02
C ALA A 123 -15.50 -2.68 -1.08
N VAL A 124 -14.81 -1.64 -1.56
CA VAL A 124 -15.27 -0.79 -2.68
C VAL A 124 -15.31 -1.59 -3.99
N ALA A 125 -14.27 -2.37 -4.29
CA ALA A 125 -14.20 -3.17 -5.51
C ALA A 125 -15.33 -4.21 -5.57
N VAL A 126 -15.59 -4.92 -4.47
CA VAL A 126 -16.70 -5.88 -4.37
C VAL A 126 -18.05 -5.16 -4.35
N GLY A 127 -18.13 -3.96 -3.75
CA GLY A 127 -19.36 -3.17 -3.69
C GLY A 127 -19.81 -2.63 -5.04
N ILE A 128 -18.86 -2.20 -5.89
CA ILE A 128 -19.14 -1.69 -7.24
C ILE A 128 -19.22 -2.85 -8.24
N GLY A 129 -18.23 -3.75 -8.22
CA GLY A 129 -18.08 -4.81 -9.22
C GLY A 129 -18.74 -6.14 -8.91
N GLY A 130 -19.38 -6.22 -7.76
CA GLY A 130 -19.98 -7.44 -7.25
C GLY A 130 -18.93 -8.47 -6.80
N PRO A 131 -19.40 -9.65 -6.35
CA PRO A 131 -18.55 -10.69 -5.79
C PRO A 131 -17.47 -11.22 -6.76
N GLY A 132 -17.75 -11.15 -8.07
CA GLY A 132 -16.85 -11.59 -9.13
C GLY A 132 -15.51 -10.87 -9.19
N ALA A 133 -15.44 -9.61 -8.75
CA ALA A 133 -14.19 -8.86 -8.67
C ALA A 133 -13.15 -9.57 -7.79
N THR A 134 -13.60 -10.27 -6.74
CA THR A 134 -12.74 -11.04 -5.83
C THR A 134 -11.89 -12.08 -6.55
N PHE A 135 -12.46 -12.79 -7.54
CA PHE A 135 -11.73 -13.80 -8.32
C PHE A 135 -10.56 -13.17 -9.08
N TRP A 136 -10.83 -12.06 -9.79
CA TRP A 136 -9.82 -11.37 -10.57
C TRP A 136 -8.76 -10.70 -9.69
N MET A 137 -9.13 -10.19 -8.51
CA MET A 137 -8.17 -9.68 -7.52
C MET A 137 -7.22 -10.78 -7.03
N ILE A 138 -7.74 -11.98 -6.74
CA ILE A 138 -6.91 -13.14 -6.34
C ILE A 138 -5.96 -13.52 -7.49
N LEU A 139 -6.48 -13.63 -8.72
CA LEU A 139 -5.66 -13.98 -9.88
C LEU A 139 -4.56 -12.93 -10.15
N ALA A 140 -4.90 -11.65 -10.11
CA ALA A 140 -3.94 -10.56 -10.26
C ALA A 140 -2.88 -10.58 -9.15
N GLY A 141 -3.27 -10.88 -7.91
CA GLY A 141 -2.35 -11.07 -6.79
C GLY A 141 -1.39 -12.24 -7.02
N LEU A 142 -1.90 -13.39 -7.47
CA LEU A 142 -1.09 -14.57 -7.79
C LEU A 142 -0.07 -14.29 -8.90
N MET A 143 -0.47 -13.58 -9.96
CA MET A 143 0.43 -13.19 -11.05
C MET A 143 1.43 -12.10 -10.60
N GLY A 144 0.98 -11.18 -9.75
CA GLY A 144 1.81 -10.13 -9.17
C GLY A 144 3.00 -10.65 -8.36
N MET A 145 2.91 -11.86 -7.80
CA MET A 145 4.06 -12.50 -7.13
C MET A 145 5.26 -12.68 -8.06
N ALA A 146 5.05 -13.03 -9.33
CA ALA A 146 6.15 -13.17 -10.29
C ALA A 146 6.77 -11.80 -10.64
N SER A 147 5.94 -10.76 -10.78
CA SER A 147 6.42 -9.39 -10.97
C SER A 147 7.27 -8.94 -9.78
N LYS A 148 6.78 -9.13 -8.55
CA LYS A 148 7.52 -8.78 -7.34
C LYS A 148 8.81 -9.58 -7.18
N PHE A 149 8.79 -10.88 -7.50
CA PHE A 149 10.00 -11.68 -7.54
C PHE A 149 11.04 -11.07 -8.50
N THR A 150 10.62 -10.66 -9.70
CA THR A 150 11.49 -10.05 -10.72
C THR A 150 12.07 -8.73 -10.23
N GLU A 151 11.23 -7.85 -9.68
CA GLU A 151 11.63 -6.55 -9.13
C GLU A 151 12.65 -6.71 -7.99
N CYS A 152 12.38 -7.60 -7.03
CA CYS A 152 13.27 -7.84 -5.90
C CYS A 152 14.59 -8.49 -6.35
N THR A 153 14.55 -9.44 -7.28
CA THR A 153 15.75 -10.09 -7.81
C THR A 153 16.67 -9.08 -8.48
N LEU A 154 16.13 -8.20 -9.33
CA LEU A 154 16.90 -7.11 -9.95
C LEU A 154 17.38 -6.09 -8.88
N GLY A 155 16.53 -5.78 -7.91
CA GLY A 155 16.85 -4.88 -6.80
C GLY A 155 18.06 -5.35 -5.99
N VAL A 156 18.15 -6.66 -5.72
CA VAL A 156 19.29 -7.27 -5.02
C VAL A 156 20.51 -7.35 -5.95
N LYS A 157 20.35 -7.79 -7.20
CA LYS A 157 21.45 -7.93 -8.16
C LYS A 157 22.19 -6.61 -8.41
N TYR A 158 21.46 -5.49 -8.48
CA TYR A 158 22.01 -4.17 -8.81
C TYR A 158 22.15 -3.23 -7.61
N ARG A 159 22.02 -3.73 -6.37
CA ARG A 159 22.14 -2.91 -5.16
C ARG A 159 23.52 -2.26 -5.03
N ASN A 160 23.58 -1.16 -4.28
CA ASN A 160 24.81 -0.54 -3.80
C ASN A 160 25.01 -0.91 -2.34
N GLU A 161 26.24 -1.24 -2.00
CA GLU A 161 26.70 -1.43 -0.62
C GLU A 161 27.69 -0.32 -0.32
N TYR A 162 27.42 0.43 0.74
CA TYR A 162 28.23 1.59 1.13
C TYR A 162 29.19 1.22 2.26
N ALA A 163 30.25 2.03 2.41
CA ALA A 163 31.30 1.77 3.40
C ALA A 163 30.82 1.86 4.87
N ASP A 164 29.68 2.52 5.11
CA ASP A 164 29.01 2.60 6.42
C ASP A 164 28.12 1.37 6.70
N GLY A 165 28.09 0.40 5.79
CA GLY A 165 27.27 -0.82 5.88
C GLY A 165 25.82 -0.64 5.45
N THR A 166 25.43 0.56 4.98
CA THR A 166 24.09 0.78 4.42
C THR A 166 23.96 0.16 3.04
N VAL A 167 22.73 -0.24 2.67
CA VAL A 167 22.46 -0.88 1.38
C VAL A 167 21.29 -0.20 0.68
N SER A 168 21.51 0.23 -0.56
CA SER A 168 20.45 0.84 -1.38
C SER A 168 20.25 0.05 -2.66
N GLY A 169 19.05 -0.49 -2.82
CA GLY A 169 18.64 -1.27 -4.00
C GLY A 169 17.27 -0.84 -4.48
N GLY A 170 16.93 -1.23 -5.71
CA GLY A 170 15.61 -0.96 -6.30
C GLY A 170 15.66 -0.45 -7.73
N PRO A 171 14.51 0.00 -8.27
CA PRO A 171 14.36 0.29 -9.69
C PRO A 171 15.23 1.40 -10.21
N MET A 172 15.46 2.45 -9.43
CA MET A 172 16.41 3.52 -9.77
C MET A 172 17.83 2.99 -10.06
N TYR A 173 18.26 1.93 -9.38
CA TYR A 173 19.60 1.35 -9.59
C TYR A 173 19.63 0.37 -10.74
N TYR A 174 18.67 -0.57 -10.83
CA TYR A 174 18.68 -1.53 -11.94
C TYR A 174 18.29 -0.90 -13.28
N LEU A 175 17.51 0.19 -13.29
CA LEU A 175 17.24 0.95 -14.52
C LEU A 175 18.50 1.66 -15.00
N THR A 176 19.32 2.20 -14.11
CA THR A 176 20.59 2.82 -14.50
C THR A 176 21.60 1.76 -14.93
N LYS A 177 22.01 0.89 -14.00
CA LYS A 177 23.08 -0.10 -14.22
C LYS A 177 22.70 -1.16 -15.26
N GLY A 178 21.48 -1.68 -15.21
CA GLY A 178 21.03 -2.73 -16.12
C GLY A 178 20.82 -2.25 -17.55
N PHE A 179 20.44 -0.98 -17.77
CA PHE A 179 20.39 -0.41 -19.13
C PHE A 179 21.78 -0.05 -19.64
N ASP A 180 22.66 0.47 -18.77
CA ASP A 180 24.06 0.74 -19.12
C ASP A 180 24.78 -0.55 -19.58
N GLU A 181 24.58 -1.68 -18.87
CA GLU A 181 25.07 -3.00 -19.28
C GLU A 181 24.55 -3.46 -20.65
N ARG A 182 23.36 -3.03 -21.03
CA ARG A 182 22.74 -3.35 -22.33
C ARG A 182 23.03 -2.32 -23.42
N GLY A 183 23.80 -1.27 -23.11
CA GLY A 183 24.11 -0.19 -24.04
C GLY A 183 22.90 0.67 -24.43
N ILE A 184 21.86 0.72 -23.59
CA ILE A 184 20.63 1.49 -23.87
C ILE A 184 20.69 2.83 -23.11
N PRO A 185 20.76 3.99 -23.79
CA PRO A 185 20.98 5.28 -23.13
C PRO A 185 19.77 5.85 -22.35
N ALA A 186 18.72 5.07 -22.14
CA ALA A 186 17.49 5.51 -21.45
C ALA A 186 17.51 5.29 -19.92
N GLY A 187 18.48 4.53 -19.39
CA GLY A 187 18.46 4.07 -17.99
C GLY A 187 18.39 5.18 -16.95
N LYS A 188 19.26 6.19 -17.08
CA LYS A 188 19.32 7.33 -16.16
C LYS A 188 18.03 8.16 -16.16
N PHE A 189 17.46 8.42 -17.33
CA PHE A 189 16.21 9.16 -17.45
C PHE A 189 15.06 8.40 -16.77
N LEU A 190 14.92 7.11 -17.03
CA LEU A 190 13.89 6.27 -16.42
C LEU A 190 14.06 6.14 -14.91
N ALA A 191 15.29 6.08 -14.41
CA ALA A 191 15.58 6.04 -12.98
C ALA A 191 15.14 7.33 -12.25
N VAL A 192 15.40 8.49 -12.85
CA VAL A 192 14.93 9.78 -12.31
C VAL A 192 13.40 9.85 -12.34
N LEU A 193 12.79 9.50 -13.47
CA LEU A 193 11.34 9.47 -13.61
C LEU A 193 10.67 8.56 -12.57
N PHE A 194 11.19 7.34 -12.41
CA PHE A 194 10.74 6.39 -11.38
C PHE A 194 10.85 6.98 -9.98
N SER A 195 11.98 7.62 -9.66
CA SER A 195 12.21 8.18 -8.32
C SER A 195 11.22 9.30 -8.00
N VAL A 196 10.94 10.20 -8.96
CA VAL A 196 9.93 11.25 -8.82
C VAL A 196 8.54 10.66 -8.58
N PHE A 197 8.14 9.68 -9.39
CA PHE A 197 6.84 9.03 -9.23
C PHE A 197 6.73 8.25 -7.92
N CYS A 198 7.81 7.62 -7.47
CA CYS A 198 7.86 6.93 -6.19
C CYS A 198 7.67 7.90 -5.02
N ILE A 199 8.34 9.06 -5.04
CA ILE A 199 8.18 10.11 -4.01
C ILE A 199 6.74 10.63 -4.00
N LEU A 200 6.19 11.00 -5.17
CA LEU A 200 4.82 11.51 -5.26
C LEU A 200 3.78 10.46 -4.83
N GLY A 201 3.96 9.20 -5.24
CA GLY A 201 3.10 8.09 -4.85
C GLY A 201 3.17 7.78 -3.35
N ALA A 202 4.36 7.87 -2.75
CA ALA A 202 4.55 7.69 -1.32
C ALA A 202 3.86 8.80 -0.50
N LEU A 203 3.89 10.05 -0.97
CA LEU A 203 3.18 11.16 -0.31
C LEU A 203 1.66 11.01 -0.44
N GLY A 204 1.15 10.69 -1.62
CA GLY A 204 -0.28 10.54 -1.87
C GLY A 204 -0.86 9.27 -1.24
N GLY A 205 -0.68 8.14 -1.90
CA GLY A 205 -1.26 6.86 -1.48
C GLY A 205 -0.62 6.29 -0.21
N GLY A 206 0.69 6.48 -0.05
CA GLY A 206 1.44 5.94 1.10
C GLY A 206 1.22 6.68 2.42
N ASN A 207 0.97 8.00 2.38
CA ASN A 207 0.87 8.84 3.57
C ASN A 207 -0.52 9.47 3.71
N MET A 208 -0.89 10.40 2.84
CA MET A 208 -2.13 11.18 2.96
C MET A 208 -3.38 10.30 3.00
N PHE A 209 -3.49 9.35 2.07
CA PHE A 209 -4.64 8.44 2.00
C PHE A 209 -4.74 7.56 3.26
N GLN A 210 -3.62 6.97 3.71
CA GLN A 210 -3.62 6.10 4.89
C GLN A 210 -3.98 6.87 6.18
N ALA A 211 -3.45 8.09 6.34
CA ALA A 211 -3.75 8.93 7.49
C ALA A 211 -5.22 9.36 7.52
N ASN A 212 -5.78 9.75 6.36
CA ASN A 212 -7.19 10.12 6.25
C ASN A 212 -8.11 8.92 6.53
N GLN A 213 -7.82 7.76 5.93
CA GLN A 213 -8.60 6.55 6.19
C GLN A 213 -8.56 6.15 7.67
N ALA A 214 -7.40 6.27 8.32
CA ALA A 214 -7.30 5.99 9.75
C ALA A 214 -8.16 6.94 10.59
N HIS A 215 -8.18 8.22 10.23
CA HIS A 215 -9.05 9.19 10.89
C HIS A 215 -10.54 8.83 10.72
N GLN A 216 -10.99 8.47 9.52
CA GLN A 216 -12.39 8.07 9.26
C GLN A 216 -12.81 6.84 10.09
N GLN A 217 -11.91 5.87 10.27
CA GLN A 217 -12.19 4.70 11.11
C GLN A 217 -12.26 5.08 12.60
N LEU A 218 -11.39 6.00 13.05
CA LEU A 218 -11.38 6.48 14.44
C LEU A 218 -12.59 7.35 14.76
N SER A 219 -12.99 8.26 13.86
CA SER A 219 -14.18 9.10 14.05
C SER A 219 -15.46 8.26 14.08
N GLY A 220 -15.54 7.19 13.29
CA GLY A 220 -16.65 6.24 13.32
C GLY A 220 -16.85 5.53 14.68
N VAL A 221 -15.80 5.44 15.51
CA VAL A 221 -15.85 4.79 16.83
C VAL A 221 -15.90 5.82 17.97
N LEU A 222 -15.12 6.90 17.87
CA LEU A 222 -14.91 7.89 18.94
C LEU A 222 -15.83 9.11 18.82
N GLY A 223 -16.58 9.23 17.71
CA GLY A 223 -17.36 10.42 17.36
C GLY A 223 -16.55 11.38 16.48
N GLU A 224 -17.25 12.33 15.85
CA GLU A 224 -16.63 13.31 14.94
C GLU A 224 -15.70 14.27 15.68
N TYR A 225 -14.46 14.41 15.17
CA TYR A 225 -13.49 15.37 15.66
C TYR A 225 -12.58 15.84 14.51
N PRO A 226 -11.87 16.97 14.65
CA PRO A 226 -11.01 17.49 13.57
C PRO A 226 -9.86 16.53 13.16
N GLY A 227 -9.73 16.26 11.86
CA GLY A 227 -8.75 15.31 11.32
C GLY A 227 -7.28 15.65 11.57
N TRP A 228 -6.93 16.94 11.68
CA TRP A 228 -5.58 17.38 12.00
C TRP A 228 -5.05 16.82 13.32
N ILE A 229 -5.93 16.50 14.28
CA ILE A 229 -5.55 15.89 15.56
C ILE A 229 -4.97 14.50 15.31
N THR A 230 -5.64 13.68 14.51
CA THR A 230 -5.13 12.36 14.07
C THR A 230 -3.80 12.53 13.35
N GLY A 231 -3.72 13.52 12.45
CA GLY A 231 -2.49 13.82 11.69
C GLY A 231 -1.30 14.16 12.59
N VAL A 232 -1.47 15.03 13.59
CA VAL A 232 -0.41 15.40 14.53
C VAL A 232 0.04 14.21 15.38
N ILE A 233 -0.91 13.44 15.91
CA ILE A 233 -0.59 12.24 16.71
C ILE A 233 0.19 11.24 15.86
N PHE A 234 -0.26 10.98 14.63
CA PHE A 234 0.42 10.06 13.72
C PHE A 234 1.80 10.59 13.31
N ALA A 235 1.94 11.89 13.07
CA ALA A 235 3.23 12.50 12.75
C ALA A 235 4.24 12.28 13.87
N VAL A 236 3.86 12.47 15.14
CA VAL A 236 4.74 12.24 16.29
C VAL A 236 5.14 10.76 16.40
N ILE A 237 4.17 9.85 16.28
CA ILE A 237 4.44 8.40 16.35
C ILE A 237 5.36 7.95 15.22
N VAL A 238 5.04 8.32 13.98
CA VAL A 238 5.82 7.96 12.79
C VAL A 238 7.20 8.57 12.84
N PHE A 239 7.35 9.81 13.29
CA PHE A 239 8.65 10.46 13.48
C PHE A 239 9.53 9.65 14.45
N ALA A 240 8.98 9.22 15.60
CA ALA A 240 9.72 8.39 16.55
C ALA A 240 10.21 7.07 15.94
N VAL A 241 9.48 6.51 14.98
CA VAL A 241 9.87 5.27 14.27
C VAL A 241 10.94 5.55 13.21
N ILE A 242 10.79 6.58 12.38
CA ILE A 242 11.63 6.84 11.21
C ILE A 242 13.00 7.46 11.58
N VAL A 243 13.09 8.24 12.67
CA VAL A 243 14.35 8.91 13.08
C VAL A 243 15.51 7.92 13.25
N GLY A 244 15.23 6.70 13.71
CA GLY A 244 16.26 5.66 13.86
C GLY A 244 16.63 4.91 12.57
N GLY A 245 16.17 5.37 11.40
CA GLY A 245 16.46 4.78 10.09
C GLY A 245 15.84 3.41 9.87
N LEU A 246 16.33 2.68 8.85
CA LEU A 246 15.77 1.40 8.41
C LEU A 246 15.74 0.35 9.54
N LYS A 247 16.79 0.31 10.38
CA LYS A 247 16.86 -0.61 11.54
C LYS A 247 15.79 -0.33 12.59
N SER A 248 15.37 0.92 12.75
CA SER A 248 14.26 1.28 13.65
C SER A 248 12.92 0.85 13.06
N ILE A 249 12.69 1.16 11.77
CA ILE A 249 11.50 0.74 11.03
C ILE A 249 11.33 -0.78 11.12
N ALA A 250 12.38 -1.53 10.78
CA ALA A 250 12.37 -3.00 10.82
C ALA A 250 12.02 -3.59 12.20
N ARG A 251 12.56 -3.02 13.29
CA ARG A 251 12.27 -3.46 14.67
C ARG A 251 10.82 -3.21 15.09
N VAL A 252 10.17 -2.21 14.51
CA VAL A 252 8.75 -1.92 14.78
C VAL A 252 7.88 -2.81 13.91
N THR A 253 8.17 -2.89 12.61
CA THR A 253 7.38 -3.67 11.63
C THR A 253 7.43 -5.16 11.93
N GLU A 254 8.56 -5.72 12.37
CA GLU A 254 8.67 -7.14 12.74
C GLU A 254 7.71 -7.56 13.87
N LYS A 255 7.23 -6.61 14.68
CA LYS A 255 6.27 -6.85 15.78
C LYS A 255 4.84 -6.50 15.38
N VAL A 256 4.66 -5.32 14.79
CA VAL A 256 3.34 -4.79 14.44
C VAL A 256 2.71 -5.60 13.30
N VAL A 257 3.49 -5.96 12.28
CA VAL A 257 2.96 -6.62 11.07
C VAL A 257 2.43 -8.03 11.35
N PRO A 258 3.15 -8.91 12.06
CA PRO A 258 2.58 -10.21 12.42
C PRO A 258 1.36 -10.08 13.33
N PHE A 259 1.39 -9.15 14.29
CA PHE A 259 0.25 -8.91 15.19
C PHE A 259 -1.01 -8.51 14.42
N MET A 260 -0.91 -7.50 13.54
CA MET A 260 -2.07 -7.06 12.75
C MET A 260 -2.56 -8.15 11.79
N GLY A 261 -1.66 -8.92 11.19
CA GLY A 261 -2.01 -10.02 10.30
C GLY A 261 -2.75 -11.15 11.02
N VAL A 262 -2.25 -11.57 12.18
CA VAL A 262 -2.90 -12.60 13.01
C VAL A 262 -4.27 -12.11 13.48
N LEU A 263 -4.37 -10.89 13.99
CA LEU A 263 -5.66 -10.33 14.43
C LEU A 263 -6.68 -10.29 13.29
N TYR A 264 -6.26 -9.84 12.10
CA TYR A 264 -7.13 -9.78 10.92
C TYR A 264 -7.62 -11.17 10.50
N VAL A 265 -6.71 -12.13 10.35
CA VAL A 265 -7.05 -13.51 9.95
C VAL A 265 -7.94 -14.19 10.99
N LEU A 266 -7.65 -14.03 12.29
CA LEU A 266 -8.48 -14.59 13.35
C LEU A 266 -9.89 -14.03 13.32
N THR A 267 -10.03 -12.71 13.17
CA THR A 267 -11.35 -12.06 13.08
C THR A 267 -12.13 -12.55 11.85
N ALA A 268 -11.47 -12.65 10.70
CA ALA A 268 -12.08 -13.17 9.48
C ALA A 268 -12.52 -14.64 9.66
N LEU A 269 -11.68 -15.48 10.26
CA LEU A 269 -12.01 -16.87 10.54
C LEU A 269 -13.21 -17.00 11.48
N VAL A 270 -13.29 -16.19 12.54
CA VAL A 270 -14.45 -16.17 13.43
C VAL A 270 -15.74 -15.84 12.65
N ILE A 271 -15.72 -14.82 11.78
CA ILE A 271 -16.89 -14.46 10.96
C ILE A 271 -17.27 -15.60 10.01
N ILE A 272 -16.28 -16.24 9.37
CA ILE A 272 -16.48 -17.39 8.48
C ILE A 272 -17.09 -18.57 9.24
N PHE A 273 -16.61 -18.88 10.45
CA PHE A 273 -17.16 -19.97 11.25
C PHE A 273 -18.58 -19.69 11.75
N ILE A 274 -18.90 -18.43 12.09
CA ILE A 274 -20.26 -18.03 12.46
C ILE A 274 -21.23 -18.16 11.26
N ASN A 275 -20.74 -17.98 10.03
CA ASN A 275 -21.53 -18.06 8.79
C ASN A 275 -21.11 -19.25 7.91
N TYR A 276 -20.73 -20.38 8.52
CA TYR A 276 -20.13 -21.51 7.79
C TYR A 276 -21.07 -22.08 6.71
N ASP A 277 -22.38 -21.98 6.93
CA ASP A 277 -23.45 -22.38 6.03
C ASP A 277 -23.44 -21.59 4.71
N LYS A 278 -22.91 -20.36 4.72
CA LYS A 278 -22.88 -19.48 3.55
C LYS A 278 -21.60 -19.59 2.71
N ILE A 279 -20.62 -20.39 3.15
CA ILE A 279 -19.33 -20.52 2.46
C ILE A 279 -19.54 -21.02 1.02
N GLY A 280 -20.32 -22.08 0.83
CA GLY A 280 -20.59 -22.63 -0.49
C GLY A 280 -21.29 -21.64 -1.42
N TRP A 281 -22.28 -20.91 -0.89
CA TRP A 281 -22.98 -19.84 -1.63
C TRP A 281 -22.02 -18.71 -2.02
N ALA A 282 -21.16 -18.26 -1.10
CA ALA A 282 -20.20 -17.19 -1.37
C ALA A 282 -19.22 -17.56 -2.49
N PHE A 283 -18.69 -18.79 -2.51
CA PHE A 283 -17.86 -19.25 -3.62
C PHE A 283 -18.62 -19.27 -4.95
N SER A 284 -19.86 -19.76 -4.97
CA SER A 284 -20.70 -19.71 -6.19
C SER A 284 -20.87 -18.27 -6.70
N GLN A 285 -21.16 -17.31 -5.82
CA GLN A 285 -21.28 -15.90 -6.22
C GLN A 285 -19.98 -15.32 -6.78
N ILE A 286 -18.82 -15.69 -6.21
CA ILE A 286 -17.52 -15.24 -6.73
C ILE A 286 -17.28 -15.80 -8.13
N PHE A 287 -17.46 -17.11 -8.34
CA PHE A 287 -17.19 -17.74 -9.64
C PHE A 287 -18.21 -17.33 -10.70
N GLU A 288 -19.51 -17.37 -10.40
CA GLU A 288 -20.56 -16.95 -11.33
C GLU A 288 -20.39 -15.47 -11.71
N GLY A 289 -20.16 -14.62 -10.70
CA GLY A 289 -19.96 -13.19 -10.91
C GLY A 289 -18.72 -12.89 -11.76
N ALA A 290 -17.62 -13.62 -11.59
CA ALA A 290 -16.35 -13.35 -12.23
C ALA A 290 -16.39 -13.45 -13.77
N PHE A 291 -17.27 -14.30 -14.31
CA PHE A 291 -17.40 -14.54 -15.75
C PHE A 291 -18.60 -13.81 -16.37
N THR A 292 -19.20 -12.87 -15.64
CA THR A 292 -20.17 -11.91 -16.20
C THR A 292 -19.47 -10.70 -16.83
N GLY A 293 -20.14 -9.96 -17.72
CA GLY A 293 -19.58 -8.76 -18.36
C GLY A 293 -19.11 -7.69 -17.36
N LEU A 294 -19.82 -7.53 -16.23
CA LEU A 294 -19.43 -6.64 -15.13
C LEU A 294 -18.23 -7.20 -14.35
N GLY A 295 -18.23 -8.50 -14.02
CA GLY A 295 -17.12 -9.12 -13.29
C GLY A 295 -15.79 -9.14 -14.05
N VAL A 296 -15.82 -9.35 -15.37
CA VAL A 296 -14.61 -9.36 -16.23
C VAL A 296 -14.00 -7.95 -16.37
N ALA A 297 -14.82 -6.90 -16.29
CA ALA A 297 -14.33 -5.52 -16.30
C ALA A 297 -13.60 -5.12 -15.01
N GLY A 298 -13.59 -5.99 -13.98
CA GLY A 298 -13.08 -5.68 -12.64
C GLY A 298 -14.11 -4.96 -11.77
N GLY A 299 -15.34 -4.88 -12.26
CA GLY A 299 -16.45 -4.15 -11.69
C GLY A 299 -16.96 -3.00 -12.54
#